data_AF-A0A973EUH3-F1
#
_entry.id   AF-A0A973EUH3-F1
#
_cell.length_a   1.000
_cell.length_b   1.000
_cell.length_c   1.000
_cell.angle_alpha   90.00
_cell.angle_beta   90.00
_cell.angle_gamma   90.00
#
_symmetry.space_group_name_H-M   'P 1'
#
loop_
_entity.id
_entity.type
_entity.pdbx_description
1 polymer ?
#
loop_
_entity_poly.entity_id
_entity_poly.type
_entity_poly.pdbx_seq_one_letter_code
_entity_poly.pdbx_strand_id
1 'polypeptide(L)'
;ILAYYLFNSLYNLSEKNAREARLESLIKETELKMLRSQINPHFLFNSLNSISSLTITNPDKARDMVIKLSEFMRYSLSKKDEMPVTLRSELENLRLYLEIEKVRFGDRLTTEEIIDEQCLETKMPVMLLQPLYENAIKHGVYESTEMVRITTMAKINGEYVEITISNDYEQVPSSRKGTGTGLLNVARRLELFYGKKASFRTSKENGIYSVTLYIPCSFM
;
A
#
# COMPACT_ATOMS: atom_id res chain seq x y z
N ILE A 1 -20.42 54.36 2.27
CA ILE A 1 -21.01 53.48 3.32
C ILE A 1 -21.34 52.09 2.74
N LEU A 2 -22.25 51.96 1.76
CA LEU A 2 -22.56 50.68 1.10
C LEU A 2 -21.34 49.97 0.48
N ALA A 3 -20.48 50.69 -0.24
CA ALA A 3 -19.26 50.12 -0.81
C ALA A 3 -18.28 49.60 0.24
N TYR A 4 -18.22 50.24 1.41
CA TYR A 4 -17.39 49.81 2.54
C TYR A 4 -17.91 48.51 3.17
N TYR A 5 -19.24 48.40 3.34
CA TYR A 5 -19.86 47.17 3.82
C TYR A 5 -19.73 46.01 2.81
N LEU A 6 -19.86 46.30 1.51
CA LEU A 6 -19.65 45.32 0.45
C LEU A 6 -18.21 44.82 0.45
N PHE A 7 -17.23 45.73 0.51
CA PHE A 7 -15.81 45.38 0.57
C PHE A 7 -15.49 44.50 1.79
N ASN A 8 -15.94 44.89 2.98
CA ASN A 8 -15.75 44.07 4.19
C ASN A 8 -16.45 42.72 4.10
N SER A 9 -17.65 42.66 3.51
CA SER A 9 -18.35 41.38 3.35
C SER A 9 -17.63 40.46 2.37
N LEU A 10 -17.10 40.98 1.26
CA LEU A 10 -16.30 40.21 0.31
C LEU A 10 -14.98 39.74 0.93
N TYR A 11 -14.31 40.61 1.69
CA TYR A 11 -13.09 40.27 2.41
C TYR A 11 -13.34 39.14 3.43
N ASN A 12 -14.37 39.26 4.26
CA ASN A 12 -14.76 38.24 5.24
C ASN A 12 -15.16 36.92 4.59
N LEU A 13 -15.84 36.97 3.43
CA LEU A 13 -16.18 35.77 2.66
C LEU A 13 -14.92 35.08 2.12
N SER A 14 -13.99 35.86 1.56
CA SER A 14 -12.70 35.33 1.10
C SER A 14 -11.90 34.70 2.23
N GLU A 15 -11.86 35.34 3.41
CA GLU A 15 -11.15 34.82 4.58
C GLU A 15 -11.79 33.52 5.11
N LYS A 16 -13.13 33.46 5.15
CA LYS A 16 -13.87 32.24 5.49
C LYS A 16 -13.58 31.11 4.51
N ASN A 17 -13.66 31.37 3.21
CA ASN A 17 -13.37 30.37 2.18
C ASN A 17 -11.92 29.85 2.28
N ALA A 18 -10.95 30.74 2.52
CA ALA A 18 -9.55 30.35 2.71
C ALA A 18 -9.36 29.51 3.98
N ARG A 19 -10.07 29.84 5.06
CA ARG A 19 -10.04 29.06 6.31
C ARG A 19 -10.68 27.69 6.14
N GLU A 20 -11.81 27.61 5.44
CA GLU A 20 -12.50 26.36 5.14
C GLU A 20 -11.63 25.44 4.27
N ALA A 21 -11.02 25.96 3.20
CA ALA A 21 -10.08 25.21 2.37
C ALA A 21 -8.86 24.70 3.17
N ARG A 22 -8.33 25.51 4.10
CA ARG A 22 -7.25 25.07 5.02
C ARG A 22 -7.70 23.96 5.95
N LEU A 23 -8.90 24.06 6.52
CA LEU A 23 -9.45 23.03 7.41
C LEU A 23 -9.71 21.73 6.64
N GLU A 24 -10.27 21.80 5.44
CA GLU A 24 -10.45 20.62 4.57
C GLU A 24 -9.11 19.96 4.23
N SER A 25 -8.09 20.75 3.88
CA SER A 25 -6.75 20.23 3.62
C SER A 25 -6.15 19.55 4.86
N LEU A 26 -6.31 20.15 6.04
CA LEU A 26 -5.81 19.59 7.29
C LEU A 26 -6.54 18.30 7.68
N ILE A 27 -7.85 18.23 7.44
CA ILE A 27 -8.66 17.02 7.63
C ILE A 27 -8.17 15.91 6.69
N LYS A 28 -8.00 16.21 5.39
CA LYS A 28 -7.49 15.23 4.41
C LYS A 28 -6.10 14.72 4.79
N GLU A 29 -5.21 15.62 5.22
CA GLU A 29 -3.86 15.25 5.66
C GLU A 29 -3.90 14.38 6.92
N THR A 30 -4.75 14.72 7.89
CA THR A 30 -4.92 13.95 9.13
C THR A 30 -5.52 12.58 8.85
N GLU A 31 -6.51 12.51 7.96
CA GLU A 31 -7.12 11.26 7.55
C GLU A 31 -6.13 10.38 6.79
N LEU A 32 -5.34 10.94 5.86
CA LEU A 32 -4.23 10.24 5.23
C LEU A 32 -3.23 9.72 6.28
N LYS A 33 -2.89 10.53 7.29
CA LYS A 33 -2.02 10.11 8.40
C LYS A 33 -2.60 8.95 9.22
N MET A 34 -3.91 8.94 9.48
CA MET A 34 -4.59 7.86 10.19
C MET A 34 -4.71 6.59 9.34
N LEU A 35 -4.96 6.75 8.04
CA LEU A 35 -5.11 5.65 7.11
C LEU A 35 -3.79 4.99 6.76
N ARG A 36 -2.65 5.69 6.90
CA ARG A 36 -1.31 5.08 6.81
C ARG A 36 -1.23 3.92 7.78
N SER A 37 -0.68 2.81 7.30
CA SER A 37 -0.79 1.53 7.95
C SER A 37 -0.37 1.62 9.41
N GLN A 38 -1.26 1.22 10.31
CA GLN A 38 -0.80 0.64 11.57
C GLN A 38 0.02 -0.59 11.18
N ILE A 39 1.27 -0.68 11.63
CA ILE A 39 2.08 -1.89 11.41
C ILE A 39 1.24 -3.07 11.87
N ASN A 40 1.07 -4.06 11.01
CA ASN A 40 0.30 -5.24 11.32
C ASN A 40 0.95 -5.94 12.53
N PRO A 41 0.30 -5.94 13.73
CA PRO A 41 0.95 -6.47 14.93
C PRO A 41 1.30 -7.95 14.76
N HIS A 42 0.45 -8.69 14.04
CA HIS A 42 0.67 -10.11 13.76
C HIS A 42 1.92 -10.35 12.91
N PHE A 43 2.15 -9.52 11.88
CA PHE A 43 3.40 -9.57 11.10
C PHE A 43 4.62 -9.37 12.00
N LEU A 44 4.58 -8.37 12.90
CA LEU A 44 5.69 -8.08 13.79
C LEU A 44 5.96 -9.25 14.76
N PHE A 45 4.92 -9.80 15.40
CA PHE A 45 5.06 -10.96 16.29
C PHE A 45 5.65 -12.17 15.56
N ASN A 46 5.17 -12.47 14.34
CA ASN A 46 5.69 -13.59 13.57
C ASN A 46 7.14 -13.40 13.16
N SER A 47 7.49 -12.18 12.72
CA SER A 47 8.86 -11.84 12.35
C SER A 47 9.82 -12.04 13.53
N LEU A 48 9.45 -11.55 14.73
CA LEU A 48 10.24 -11.72 15.94
C LEU A 48 10.36 -13.19 16.37
N ASN A 49 9.29 -13.98 16.23
CA ASN A 49 9.33 -15.42 16.51
C ASN A 49 10.29 -16.15 15.56
N SER A 50 10.22 -15.86 14.25
CA SER A 50 11.15 -16.42 13.27
C SER A 50 12.59 -16.00 13.56
N ILE A 51 12.85 -14.74 13.95
CA ILE A 51 14.18 -14.29 14.38
C ILE A 51 14.64 -15.11 15.58
N SER A 52 13.81 -15.26 16.61
CA SER A 52 14.12 -16.01 17.84
C SER A 52 14.53 -17.45 17.53
N SER A 53 13.77 -18.16 16.69
CA SER A 53 14.12 -19.52 16.28
C SER A 53 15.42 -19.59 15.47
N LEU A 54 15.70 -18.58 14.65
CA LEU A 54 16.95 -18.50 13.89
C LEU A 54 18.16 -18.19 14.77
N THR A 55 18.01 -17.51 15.91
CA THR A 55 19.16 -17.24 16.79
C THR A 55 19.88 -18.51 17.25
N ILE A 56 19.15 -19.64 17.33
CA ILE A 56 19.70 -20.95 17.69
C ILE A 56 20.13 -21.72 16.44
N THR A 57 19.30 -21.72 15.40
CA THR A 57 19.48 -22.62 14.24
C THR A 57 20.35 -22.03 13.12
N ASN A 58 20.32 -20.72 12.92
CA ASN A 58 21.11 -20.01 11.92
C ASN A 58 21.28 -18.51 12.33
N PRO A 59 22.28 -18.20 13.18
CA PRO A 59 22.46 -16.85 13.74
C PRO A 59 22.70 -15.77 12.68
N ASP A 60 23.37 -16.10 11.57
CA ASP A 60 23.63 -15.15 10.49
C ASP A 60 22.33 -14.75 9.78
N LYS A 61 21.45 -15.72 9.50
CA LYS A 61 20.12 -15.45 8.95
C LYS A 61 19.23 -14.67 9.94
N ALA A 62 19.38 -14.90 11.24
CA ALA A 62 18.71 -14.09 12.27
C ALA A 62 19.15 -12.63 12.22
N ARG A 63 20.46 -12.37 12.09
CA ARG A 63 21.01 -11.02 11.95
C ARG A 63 20.49 -10.32 10.70
N ASP A 64 20.52 -11.00 9.56
CA ASP A 64 19.98 -10.48 8.29
C ASP A 64 18.49 -10.11 8.43
N MET A 65 17.69 -10.98 9.05
CA MET A 65 16.27 -10.70 9.33
C MET A 65 16.05 -9.48 10.22
N VAL A 66 16.89 -9.27 11.24
CA VAL A 66 16.80 -8.08 12.10
C VAL A 66 17.05 -6.81 11.30
N ILE A 67 18.03 -6.82 10.39
CA ILE A 67 18.35 -5.68 9.52
C ILE A 67 17.17 -5.38 8.59
N LYS A 68 16.66 -6.40 7.88
CA LYS A 68 15.51 -6.27 6.97
C LYS A 68 14.27 -5.76 7.67
N LEU A 69 13.95 -6.31 8.85
CA LEU A 69 12.82 -5.84 9.65
C LEU A 69 13.02 -4.39 10.09
N SER A 70 14.25 -4.01 10.47
CA SER A 70 14.57 -2.62 10.84
C SER A 70 14.41 -1.65 9.68
N GLU A 71 14.82 -2.04 8.46
CA GLU A 71 14.65 -1.23 7.25
C GLU A 71 13.19 -1.08 6.85
N PHE A 72 12.42 -2.18 6.86
CA PHE A 72 10.98 -2.15 6.62
C PHE A 72 10.23 -1.25 7.63
N MET A 73 10.59 -1.38 8.91
CA MET A 73 10.01 -0.56 9.98
C MET A 73 10.39 0.90 9.83
N ARG A 74 11.64 1.19 9.45
CA ARG A 74 12.09 2.56 9.17
C ARG A 74 11.25 3.15 8.05
N TYR A 75 11.09 2.48 6.92
CA TYR A 75 10.25 2.97 5.83
C TYR A 75 8.81 3.26 6.31
N SER A 76 8.20 2.30 7.02
CA SER A 76 6.83 2.42 7.53
C SER A 76 6.65 3.55 8.55
N LEU A 77 7.70 3.89 9.32
CA LEU A 77 7.65 4.89 10.39
C LEU A 77 8.18 6.26 10.00
N SER A 78 9.20 6.34 9.15
CA SER A 78 9.96 7.58 8.85
C SER A 78 9.55 8.25 7.55
N LYS A 79 9.08 7.52 6.54
CA LYS A 79 8.56 8.11 5.29
C LYS A 79 7.21 8.81 5.46
N LYS A 80 6.74 8.97 6.69
CA LYS A 80 5.50 9.70 7.02
C LYS A 80 5.54 11.15 6.54
N ASP A 81 6.71 11.78 6.49
CA ASP A 81 6.81 13.19 6.10
C ASP A 81 7.28 13.38 4.65
N GLU A 82 7.57 12.30 3.92
CA GLU A 82 8.08 12.31 2.53
C GLU A 82 7.04 11.79 1.52
N MET A 83 5.86 12.42 1.46
CA MET A 83 4.92 12.21 0.36
C MET A 83 5.06 13.32 -0.70
N PRO A 84 4.99 13.02 -2.01
CA PRO A 84 4.86 11.70 -2.64
C PRO A 84 6.12 10.81 -2.56
N VAL A 85 5.92 9.48 -2.55
CA VAL A 85 6.97 8.47 -2.82
C VAL A 85 6.85 7.93 -4.26
N THR A 86 7.86 7.21 -4.76
CA THR A 86 7.83 6.57 -6.08
C THR A 86 7.38 5.12 -6.00
N LEU A 87 6.90 4.55 -7.11
CA LEU A 87 6.63 3.11 -7.24
C LEU A 87 7.86 2.28 -6.86
N ARG A 88 9.05 2.72 -7.30
CA ARG A 88 10.34 2.09 -6.93
C ARG A 88 10.48 1.94 -5.42
N SER A 89 10.28 3.01 -4.67
CA SER A 89 10.40 3.00 -3.21
C SER A 89 9.35 2.11 -2.54
N GLU A 90 8.12 2.05 -3.06
CA GLU A 90 7.10 1.12 -2.57
C GLU A 90 7.52 -0.33 -2.81
N LEU A 91 7.97 -0.67 -4.02
CA LEU A 91 8.41 -2.02 -4.38
C LEU A 91 9.63 -2.46 -3.56
N GLU A 92 10.61 -1.59 -3.34
CA GLU A 92 11.76 -1.88 -2.48
C GLU A 92 11.34 -2.25 -1.06
N ASN A 93 10.42 -1.50 -0.47
CA ASN A 93 9.89 -1.82 0.85
C ASN A 93 9.06 -3.12 0.87
N LEU A 94 8.30 -3.38 -0.19
CA LEU A 94 7.50 -4.60 -0.33
C LEU A 94 8.37 -5.85 -0.52
N ARG A 95 9.51 -5.73 -1.20
CA ARG A 95 10.49 -6.82 -1.30
C ARG A 95 11.06 -7.17 0.07
N LEU A 96 11.40 -6.18 0.91
CA LEU A 96 11.79 -6.42 2.31
C LEU A 96 10.69 -7.16 3.08
N TYR A 97 9.44 -6.72 2.95
CA TYR A 97 8.28 -7.38 3.56
C TYR A 97 8.16 -8.86 3.12
N LEU A 98 8.24 -9.11 1.81
CA LEU A 98 8.13 -10.46 1.25
C LEU A 98 9.30 -11.35 1.63
N GLU A 99 10.52 -10.83 1.71
CA GLU A 99 11.69 -11.59 2.18
C GLU A 99 11.53 -12.04 3.64
N ILE A 100 10.98 -11.17 4.50
CA ILE A 100 10.69 -11.50 5.90
C ILE A 100 9.61 -12.60 5.98
N GLU A 101 8.50 -12.46 5.27
CA GLU A 101 7.45 -13.50 5.23
C GLU A 101 7.96 -14.82 4.59
N LYS A 102 8.87 -14.75 3.60
CA LYS A 102 9.46 -15.93 2.96
C LYS A 102 10.28 -16.78 3.92
N VAL A 103 10.89 -16.18 4.96
CA VAL A 103 11.56 -16.99 6.00
C VAL A 103 10.59 -17.88 6.75
N ARG A 104 9.35 -17.43 6.94
CA ARG A 104 8.29 -18.19 7.61
C ARG A 104 7.65 -19.22 6.69
N PHE A 105 7.43 -18.87 5.42
CA PHE A 105 6.72 -19.73 4.47
C PHE A 105 7.63 -20.64 3.64
N GLY A 106 8.93 -20.39 3.63
CA GLY A 106 9.89 -21.14 2.83
C GLY A 106 9.51 -21.12 1.36
N ASP A 107 9.55 -22.29 0.74
CA ASP A 107 9.31 -22.46 -0.69
C ASP A 107 7.83 -22.31 -1.08
N ARG A 108 6.91 -22.21 -0.11
CA ARG A 108 5.49 -21.99 -0.39
C ARG A 108 5.17 -20.58 -0.88
N LEU A 109 6.06 -19.61 -0.64
CA LEU A 109 5.90 -18.24 -1.15
C LEU A 109 6.89 -17.98 -2.27
N THR A 110 6.35 -17.79 -3.48
CA THR A 110 7.10 -17.34 -4.65
C THR A 110 6.60 -15.99 -5.13
N THR A 111 7.49 -15.19 -5.70
CA THR A 111 7.20 -13.81 -6.09
C THR A 111 7.78 -13.55 -7.47
N GLU A 112 7.00 -12.89 -8.32
CA GLU A 112 7.40 -12.53 -9.68
C GLU A 112 7.08 -11.06 -9.93
N GLU A 113 8.01 -10.33 -10.55
CA GLU A 113 7.86 -8.91 -10.87
C GLU A 113 8.13 -8.66 -12.35
N ILE A 114 7.17 -8.04 -13.04
CA ILE A 114 7.24 -7.67 -14.46
C ILE A 114 6.89 -6.18 -14.56
N ILE A 115 7.90 -5.35 -14.38
CA ILE A 115 7.74 -3.90 -14.19
C ILE A 115 8.44 -3.16 -15.34
N ASP A 116 7.68 -2.38 -16.11
CA ASP A 116 8.24 -1.45 -17.08
C ASP A 116 9.02 -0.36 -16.34
N GLU A 117 10.27 -0.10 -16.75
CA GLU A 117 11.16 0.85 -16.06
C GLU A 117 10.58 2.28 -16.00
N GLN A 118 9.79 2.65 -17.00
CA GLN A 118 9.09 3.94 -17.07
C GLN A 118 8.05 4.13 -15.95
N CYS A 119 7.55 3.05 -15.35
CA CYS A 119 6.58 3.09 -14.24
C CYS A 119 7.24 3.38 -12.89
N LEU A 120 8.56 3.18 -12.76
CA LEU A 120 9.23 3.18 -11.45
C LEU A 120 9.20 4.55 -10.76
N GLU A 121 9.13 5.64 -11.52
CA GLU A 121 9.12 7.00 -10.99
C GLU A 121 7.72 7.57 -10.73
N THR A 122 6.66 6.78 -10.97
CA THR A 122 5.28 7.16 -10.69
C THR A 122 5.10 7.55 -9.23
N LYS A 123 4.61 8.77 -9.00
CA LYS A 123 4.40 9.33 -7.66
C LYS A 123 3.11 8.82 -7.06
N MET A 124 3.16 8.33 -5.83
CA MET A 124 2.01 7.77 -5.10
C MET A 124 2.08 7.97 -3.59
N PRO A 125 0.96 7.76 -2.86
CA PRO A 125 0.97 7.73 -1.41
C PRO A 125 1.86 6.61 -0.90
N VAL A 126 2.65 6.88 0.15
CA VAL A 126 3.39 5.84 0.87
C VAL A 126 2.46 4.75 1.42
N MET A 127 2.95 3.52 1.37
CA MET A 127 2.29 2.26 1.72
C MET A 127 0.99 1.99 0.95
N LEU A 128 0.79 2.56 -0.25
CA LEU A 128 -0.41 2.31 -1.05
C LEU A 128 -0.54 0.84 -1.42
N LEU A 129 0.57 0.18 -1.77
CA LEU A 129 0.58 -1.20 -2.24
C LEU A 129 0.57 -2.22 -1.10
N GLN A 130 1.06 -1.85 0.08
CA GLN A 130 1.16 -2.72 1.26
C GLN A 130 -0.12 -3.54 1.55
N PRO A 131 -1.34 -2.96 1.62
CA PRO A 131 -2.55 -3.72 1.92
C PRO A 131 -2.88 -4.79 0.87
N LEU A 132 -2.41 -4.62 -0.37
CA LEU A 132 -2.63 -5.56 -1.46
C LEU A 132 -1.75 -6.80 -1.30
N TYR A 133 -0.48 -6.61 -0.93
CA TYR A 133 0.42 -7.72 -0.60
C TYR A 133 0.01 -8.44 0.69
N GLU A 134 -0.40 -7.70 1.71
CA GLU A 134 -0.93 -8.31 2.94
C GLU A 134 -2.16 -9.17 2.65
N ASN A 135 -3.06 -8.71 1.77
CA ASN A 135 -4.20 -9.50 1.34
C ASN A 135 -3.78 -10.75 0.56
N ALA A 136 -2.83 -10.63 -0.36
CA ALA A 136 -2.31 -11.75 -1.15
C ALA A 136 -1.65 -12.83 -0.25
N ILE A 137 -0.86 -12.41 0.74
CA ILE A 137 -0.24 -13.32 1.71
C ILE A 137 -1.30 -13.98 2.61
N LYS A 138 -2.24 -13.18 3.13
CA LYS A 138 -3.28 -13.68 4.03
C LYS A 138 -4.24 -14.65 3.36
N HIS A 139 -4.66 -14.38 2.13
CA HIS A 139 -5.67 -15.19 1.43
C HIS A 139 -5.06 -16.25 0.50
N GLY A 140 -3.83 -16.07 0.05
CA GLY A 140 -3.09 -17.11 -0.67
C GLY A 140 -2.36 -18.03 0.30
N VAL A 141 -1.29 -17.52 0.92
CA VAL A 141 -0.29 -18.35 1.61
C VAL A 141 -0.76 -18.89 2.96
N TYR A 142 -1.53 -18.12 3.74
CA TYR A 142 -1.99 -18.59 5.05
C TYR A 142 -3.11 -19.64 4.92
N GLU A 143 -3.91 -19.57 3.85
CA GLU A 143 -5.12 -20.38 3.65
C GLU A 143 -4.87 -21.63 2.77
N SER A 144 -3.87 -21.62 1.88
CA SER A 144 -3.51 -22.77 1.03
C SER A 144 -2.32 -23.55 1.58
N THR A 145 -2.31 -24.88 1.48
CA THR A 145 -1.13 -25.72 1.78
C THR A 145 -0.13 -25.79 0.64
N GLU A 146 -0.53 -25.36 -0.56
CA GLU A 146 0.27 -25.42 -1.79
C GLU A 146 1.22 -24.22 -1.92
N MET A 147 2.05 -24.26 -2.96
CA MET A 147 2.86 -23.13 -3.36
C MET A 147 1.95 -22.02 -3.90
N VAL A 148 2.17 -20.79 -3.43
CA VAL A 148 1.44 -19.60 -3.86
C VAL A 148 2.42 -18.64 -4.51
N ARG A 149 2.07 -18.21 -5.72
CA ARG A 149 2.79 -17.16 -6.44
C ARG A 149 2.09 -15.83 -6.27
N ILE A 150 2.86 -14.80 -5.89
CA ILE A 150 2.43 -13.41 -5.96
C ILE A 150 3.11 -12.77 -7.16
N THR A 151 2.32 -12.32 -8.15
CA THR A 151 2.84 -11.67 -9.36
C THR A 151 2.48 -10.19 -9.34
N THR A 152 3.49 -9.35 -9.53
CA THR A 152 3.37 -7.90 -9.63
C THR A 152 3.69 -7.48 -11.05
N MET A 153 2.77 -6.79 -11.70
CA MET A 153 2.98 -6.24 -13.03
C MET A 153 2.75 -4.74 -12.99
N ALA A 154 3.57 -3.96 -13.70
CA ALA A 154 3.31 -2.55 -13.90
C ALA A 154 3.69 -2.13 -15.31
N LYS A 155 2.76 -1.49 -15.99
CA LYS A 155 2.92 -1.03 -17.38
C LYS A 155 2.22 0.30 -17.59
N ILE A 156 2.66 1.02 -18.62
CA ILE A 156 1.95 2.22 -19.08
C ILE A 156 0.92 1.82 -20.12
N ASN A 157 -0.33 2.25 -19.91
CA ASN A 157 -1.43 2.08 -20.86
C ASN A 157 -2.16 3.42 -21.05
N GLY A 158 -1.84 4.11 -22.15
CA GLY A 158 -2.35 5.46 -22.41
C GLY A 158 -1.88 6.46 -21.36
N GLU A 159 -2.83 7.11 -20.69
CA GLU A 159 -2.56 8.13 -19.66
C GLU A 159 -2.39 7.54 -18.25
N TYR A 160 -2.43 6.21 -18.11
CA TYR A 160 -2.38 5.53 -16.83
C TYR A 160 -1.20 4.56 -16.72
N VAL A 161 -0.63 4.50 -15.53
CA VAL A 161 0.17 3.40 -15.04
C VAL A 161 -0.77 2.38 -14.42
N GLU A 162 -0.83 1.20 -15.04
CA GLU A 162 -1.59 0.06 -14.56
C GLU A 162 -0.66 -0.79 -13.68
N ILE A 163 -1.00 -0.93 -12.40
CA ILE A 163 -0.26 -1.77 -11.45
C ILE A 163 -1.16 -2.92 -11.03
N THR A 164 -0.81 -4.15 -11.41
CA THR A 164 -1.56 -5.35 -11.07
C THR A 164 -0.79 -6.18 -10.06
N ILE A 165 -1.44 -6.49 -8.94
CA ILE A 165 -0.94 -7.48 -7.98
C ILE A 165 -1.92 -8.65 -8.02
N SER A 166 -1.39 -9.85 -8.21
CA SER A 166 -2.19 -11.06 -8.33
C SER A 166 -1.61 -12.20 -7.50
N ASN A 167 -2.47 -13.08 -7.04
CA ASN A 167 -2.08 -14.29 -6.34
C ASN A 167 -3.01 -15.46 -6.69
N ASP A 168 -2.47 -16.66 -6.57
CA ASP A 168 -3.25 -17.89 -6.65
C ASP A 168 -4.33 -17.87 -5.56
N TYR A 169 -5.55 -18.22 -5.95
CA TYR A 169 -6.74 -18.24 -5.10
C TYR A 169 -7.49 -19.55 -5.31
N GLU A 170 -7.59 -20.36 -4.26
CA GLU A 170 -8.44 -21.53 -4.29
C GLU A 170 -9.91 -21.12 -4.21
N GLN A 171 -10.78 -21.73 -5.03
CA GLN A 171 -12.24 -21.57 -4.95
C GLN A 171 -12.84 -22.28 -3.71
N VAL A 172 -12.07 -22.47 -2.63
CA VAL A 172 -12.65 -22.96 -1.39
C VAL A 172 -13.56 -21.84 -0.88
N PRO A 173 -14.86 -22.12 -0.62
CA PRO A 173 -15.76 -21.12 -0.08
C PRO A 173 -15.24 -20.71 1.30
N SER A 174 -14.48 -19.63 1.36
CA SER A 174 -13.99 -19.13 2.64
C SER A 174 -15.21 -18.64 3.42
N SER A 175 -15.49 -19.28 4.55
CA SER A 175 -16.55 -18.89 5.49
C SER A 175 -16.28 -17.54 6.15
N ARG A 176 -15.11 -16.94 5.88
CA ARG A 176 -14.69 -15.64 6.40
C ARG A 176 -14.73 -14.61 5.26
N LYS A 177 -15.86 -13.91 5.15
CA LYS A 177 -15.86 -12.60 4.49
C LYS A 177 -14.83 -11.74 5.21
N GLY A 178 -13.70 -11.48 4.56
CA GLY A 178 -12.75 -10.47 5.03
C GLY A 178 -13.48 -9.16 5.25
N THR A 179 -13.05 -8.36 6.23
CA THR A 179 -13.72 -7.12 6.63
C THR A 179 -13.77 -6.05 5.52
N GLY A 180 -13.16 -6.30 4.35
CA GLY A 180 -13.09 -5.36 3.22
C GLY A 180 -12.23 -4.12 3.50
N THR A 181 -11.67 -4.03 4.71
CA THR A 181 -10.99 -2.84 5.24
C THR A 181 -9.72 -2.50 4.46
N GLY A 182 -8.96 -3.49 3.99
CA GLY A 182 -7.73 -3.26 3.22
C GLY A 182 -8.00 -2.54 1.88
N LEU A 183 -8.95 -3.04 1.10
CA LEU A 183 -9.33 -2.41 -0.19
C LEU A 183 -10.06 -1.08 0.02
N LEU A 184 -10.87 -0.95 1.08
CA LEU A 184 -11.50 0.31 1.42
C LEU A 184 -10.45 1.39 1.76
N ASN A 185 -9.39 1.02 2.47
CA ASN A 185 -8.27 1.92 2.78
C ASN A 185 -7.51 2.30 1.51
N VAL A 186 -7.27 1.37 0.60
CA VAL A 186 -6.67 1.67 -0.72
C VAL A 186 -7.54 2.64 -1.49
N ALA A 187 -8.85 2.38 -1.60
CA ALA A 187 -9.81 3.25 -2.26
C ALA A 187 -9.78 4.68 -1.70
N ARG A 188 -9.83 4.81 -0.37
CA ARG A 188 -9.85 6.09 0.31
C ARG A 188 -8.53 6.85 0.14
N ARG A 189 -7.39 6.16 0.15
CA ARG A 189 -6.08 6.79 -0.11
C ARG A 189 -5.96 7.27 -1.55
N LEU A 190 -6.44 6.51 -2.52
CA LEU A 190 -6.47 6.93 -3.93
C LEU A 190 -7.33 8.20 -4.08
N GLU A 191 -8.51 8.22 -3.45
CA GLU A 191 -9.40 9.39 -3.47
C GLU A 191 -8.76 10.62 -2.82
N LEU A 192 -8.16 10.47 -1.64
CA LEU A 192 -7.54 11.58 -0.93
C LEU A 192 -6.32 12.17 -1.68
N PHE A 193 -5.61 11.34 -2.46
CA PHE A 193 -4.36 11.73 -3.11
C PHE A 193 -4.52 12.15 -4.57
N TYR A 194 -5.37 11.46 -5.34
CA TYR A 194 -5.60 11.72 -6.77
C TYR A 194 -7.01 12.23 -7.08
N GLY A 195 -7.88 12.37 -6.08
CA GLY A 195 -9.30 12.66 -6.30
C GLY A 195 -9.95 11.54 -7.12
N LYS A 196 -10.69 11.92 -8.16
CA LYS A 196 -11.37 10.98 -9.06
C LYS A 196 -10.48 10.46 -10.20
N LYS A 197 -9.20 10.87 -10.25
CA LYS A 197 -8.29 10.52 -11.35
C LYS A 197 -7.68 9.13 -11.21
N ALA A 198 -7.67 8.54 -10.02
CA ALA A 198 -7.18 7.18 -9.82
C ALA A 198 -8.33 6.24 -9.41
N SER A 199 -8.20 4.97 -9.76
CA SER A 199 -9.18 3.95 -9.41
C SER A 199 -8.53 2.58 -9.25
N PHE A 200 -9.31 1.59 -8.82
CA PHE A 200 -8.88 0.20 -8.84
C PHE A 200 -10.03 -0.72 -9.24
N ARG A 201 -9.67 -1.90 -9.74
CA ARG A 201 -10.58 -3.01 -10.02
C ARG A 201 -10.04 -4.29 -9.40
N THR A 202 -10.94 -5.18 -9.02
CA THR A 202 -10.59 -6.55 -8.63
C THR A 202 -11.15 -7.54 -9.65
N SER A 203 -10.44 -8.64 -9.89
CA SER A 203 -10.95 -9.76 -10.67
C SER A 203 -10.63 -11.10 -9.99
N LYS A 204 -11.49 -12.09 -10.25
CA LYS A 204 -11.38 -13.49 -9.80
C LYS A 204 -11.63 -14.38 -11.00
N GLU A 205 -10.58 -14.79 -11.68
CA GLU A 205 -10.66 -15.57 -12.93
C GLU A 205 -9.62 -16.68 -12.91
N ASN A 206 -10.00 -17.88 -13.37
CA ASN A 206 -9.09 -19.02 -13.53
C ASN A 206 -8.27 -19.38 -12.27
N GLY A 207 -8.85 -19.21 -11.08
CA GLY A 207 -8.13 -19.48 -9.82
C GLY A 207 -7.09 -18.41 -9.46
N ILE A 208 -7.14 -17.23 -10.08
CA ILE A 208 -6.28 -16.10 -9.77
C ILE A 208 -7.16 -14.96 -9.23
N TYR A 209 -6.75 -14.42 -8.09
CA TYR A 209 -7.27 -13.15 -7.60
C TYR A 209 -6.32 -12.03 -8.02
N SER A 210 -6.84 -10.97 -8.61
CA SER A 210 -6.04 -9.81 -9.02
C SER A 210 -6.67 -8.50 -8.56
N VAL A 211 -5.81 -7.54 -8.22
CA VAL A 211 -6.17 -6.16 -7.96
C VAL A 211 -5.34 -5.30 -8.91
N THR A 212 -6.01 -4.53 -9.76
CA THR A 212 -5.38 -3.61 -10.71
C THR A 212 -5.68 -2.17 -10.31
N LEU A 213 -4.62 -1.40 -10.04
CA LEU A 213 -4.67 0.04 -9.81
C LEU A 213 -4.46 0.78 -11.13
N TYR A 214 -5.20 1.86 -11.34
CA TYR A 214 -5.04 2.79 -12.46
C TYR A 214 -4.60 4.14 -11.90
N ILE A 215 -3.33 4.48 -12.08
CA ILE A 215 -2.71 5.70 -11.55
C ILE A 215 -2.35 6.62 -12.72
N PRO A 216 -2.74 7.91 -12.72
CA PRO A 216 -2.41 8.81 -13.82
C PRO A 216 -0.89 9.01 -13.94
N CYS A 217 -0.37 8.98 -15.17
CA CYS A 217 1.06 9.18 -15.46
C CYS A 217 1.57 10.56 -15.06
N SER A 218 0.72 11.59 -15.18
CA SER A 218 1.03 12.96 -14.77
C SER A 218 0.50 13.25 -13.38
N PHE A 219 1.39 13.65 -12.47
CA PHE A 219 1.04 14.21 -11.17
C PHE A 219 0.70 15.70 -11.35
N MET A 220 -0.58 16.03 -11.53
CA MET A 220 -1.11 17.41 -11.61
C MET A 220 -2.49 17.52 -10.97
#